data_AF-Q76L90-F1
#
_entry.id   AF-Q76L90-F1
#
_cell.length_a   1.000
_cell.length_b   1.000
_cell.length_c   1.000
_cell.angle_alpha   90.00
_cell.angle_beta   90.00
_cell.angle_gamma   90.00
#
_symmetry.space_group_name_H-M   'P 1'
#
loop_
_entity.id
_entity.type
_entity.pdbx_description
1 polymer ?
#
loop_
_entity_poly.entity_id
_entity_poly.type
_entity_poly.pdbx_seq_one_letter_code
_entity_poly.pdbx_strand_id
1 'polypeptide(L)'
;MEEDEEITFDSTKYSDIEPIYCTTPPVCSINYSKIFKEVMGYYRALMAKGELSERALEITGKVIEMNSADYSAWYYRRRILKKMEGTFDVNKEYEFIEDLGDSVCKNYQVWGHRQYLVGLTGNYLKELDFTDKMLEDDNKNYHCWSHRVWVCNKFNCWVGELAYTQKMIEKDIRNNSAWSHRFYTLKSLNLLNDLNQLKGEFNVIEKSLHQSSNNESVWTYLTGLYENSQNIEFKRECESFVERMITERQFCVYAKMAYVNIFKSSPKCVELVLELRDRLDLAHQSYWDWYLTKITNH
;
A
#
# COMPACT_ATOMS: atom_id res chain seq x y z
N MET A 1 18.05 12.82 19.43
CA MET A 1 17.59 12.32 20.73
C MET A 1 16.41 13.19 21.08
N GLU A 2 15.25 12.84 20.54
CA GLU A 2 14.01 13.34 21.11
C GLU A 2 13.94 12.81 22.54
N GLU A 3 13.64 13.68 23.49
CA GLU A 3 13.40 13.28 24.87
C GLU A 3 12.19 12.35 24.84
N ASP A 4 12.39 11.05 25.09
CA ASP A 4 11.28 10.10 25.27
C ASP A 4 10.41 10.68 26.40
N GLU A 5 9.23 11.21 26.08
CA GLU A 5 8.25 11.61 27.08
C GLU A 5 8.02 10.39 27.98
N GLU A 6 8.35 10.53 29.27
CA GLU A 6 8.29 9.41 30.20
C GLU A 6 6.83 8.97 30.33
N ILE A 7 6.50 7.82 29.75
CA ILE A 7 5.14 7.26 29.76
C ILE A 7 4.67 7.18 31.21
N THR A 8 3.72 8.03 31.57
CA THR A 8 3.14 8.06 32.92
C THR A 8 2.07 6.98 33.07
N PHE A 9 2.07 6.32 34.23
CA PHE A 9 1.09 5.28 34.59
C PHE A 9 0.66 5.44 36.04
N ASP A 10 -0.66 5.56 36.25
CA ASP A 10 -1.25 5.60 37.58
C ASP A 10 -1.78 4.21 37.97
N SER A 11 -1.00 3.47 38.76
CA SER A 11 -1.36 2.13 39.22
C SER A 11 -2.51 2.12 40.24
N THR A 12 -2.87 3.26 40.84
CA THR A 12 -3.95 3.33 41.83
C THR A 12 -5.32 3.00 41.23
N LYS A 13 -5.51 3.23 39.92
CA LYS A 13 -6.72 2.83 39.16
C LYS A 13 -6.94 1.32 39.07
N TYR A 14 -5.92 0.53 39.41
CA TYR A 14 -5.89 -0.92 39.30
C TYR A 14 -5.61 -1.61 40.65
N SER A 15 -5.78 -0.90 41.78
CA SER A 15 -5.44 -1.42 43.11
C SER A 15 -6.29 -2.62 43.57
N ASP A 16 -7.42 -2.89 42.92
CA ASP A 16 -8.32 -4.01 43.19
C ASP A 16 -7.93 -5.32 42.48
N ILE A 17 -6.87 -5.31 41.67
CA ILE A 17 -6.41 -6.50 40.94
C ILE A 17 -4.89 -6.70 41.06
N GLU A 18 -4.46 -7.94 41.28
CA GLU A 18 -3.05 -8.29 41.34
C GLU A 18 -2.45 -8.41 39.92
N PRO A 19 -1.30 -7.75 39.62
CA PRO A 19 -0.67 -7.80 38.30
C PRO A 19 -0.08 -9.18 37.99
N ILE A 20 -0.21 -9.62 36.74
CA ILE A 20 0.33 -10.90 36.24
C ILE A 20 1.63 -10.66 35.47
N TYR A 21 2.78 -10.91 36.10
CA TYR A 21 4.08 -10.76 35.47
C TYR A 21 4.50 -12.00 34.67
N CYS A 22 5.17 -11.78 33.54
CA CYS A 22 5.73 -12.87 32.75
C CYS A 22 7.02 -13.39 33.41
N THR A 23 7.22 -14.72 33.40
CA THR A 23 8.51 -15.32 33.74
C THR A 23 9.53 -14.98 32.66
N THR A 24 10.78 -14.71 33.06
CA THR A 24 11.85 -14.41 32.10
C THR A 24 12.10 -15.63 31.22
N PRO A 25 11.97 -15.52 29.89
CA PRO A 25 12.24 -16.65 29.00
C PRO A 25 13.73 -16.98 28.97
N PRO A 26 14.11 -18.25 28.72
CA PRO A 26 15.51 -18.68 28.71
C PRO A 26 16.32 -18.12 27.53
N VAL A 27 15.65 -17.66 26.46
CA VAL A 27 16.27 -17.10 25.26
C VAL A 27 15.54 -15.84 24.81
N CYS A 28 16.24 -14.93 24.13
CA CYS A 28 15.70 -13.65 23.64
C CYS A 28 14.98 -12.84 24.74
N SER A 29 15.48 -12.91 25.98
CA SER A 29 14.92 -12.12 27.08
C SER A 29 15.18 -10.65 26.84
N ILE A 30 14.11 -9.85 26.93
CA ILE A 30 14.19 -8.40 26.77
C ILE A 30 14.30 -7.80 28.16
N ASN A 31 15.28 -6.91 28.37
CA ASN A 31 15.42 -6.18 29.61
C ASN A 31 14.41 -5.02 29.67
N TYR A 32 13.15 -5.35 29.93
CA TYR A 32 12.08 -4.37 30.01
C TYR A 32 12.28 -3.37 31.15
N SER A 33 11.90 -2.10 30.91
CA SER A 33 11.82 -1.08 31.95
C SER A 33 10.82 -1.46 33.05
N LYS A 34 10.95 -0.84 34.23
CA LYS A 34 10.04 -1.10 35.36
C LYS A 34 8.59 -0.78 34.99
N ILE A 35 8.38 0.39 34.36
CA ILE A 35 7.09 0.85 33.89
C ILE A 35 6.46 -0.13 32.89
N PHE A 36 7.24 -0.68 31.95
CA PHE A 36 6.74 -1.67 30.98
C PHE A 36 6.28 -2.94 31.67
N LYS A 37 7.07 -3.44 32.64
CA LYS A 37 6.70 -4.64 33.41
C LYS A 37 5.40 -4.42 34.18
N GLU A 38 5.24 -3.25 34.80
CA GLU A 38 4.06 -2.88 35.59
C GLU A 38 2.79 -2.77 34.71
N VAL A 39 2.82 -1.97 33.65
CA VAL A 39 1.71 -1.81 32.70
C VAL A 39 1.31 -3.17 32.11
N MET A 40 2.28 -3.96 31.64
CA MET A 40 1.99 -5.29 31.09
C MET A 40 1.46 -6.26 32.14
N GLY A 41 1.83 -6.09 33.41
CA GLY A 41 1.33 -6.89 34.52
C GLY A 41 -0.17 -6.73 34.72
N TYR A 42 -0.62 -5.48 34.85
CA TYR A 42 -2.03 -5.13 34.98
C TYR A 42 -2.83 -5.43 33.71
N TYR A 43 -2.26 -5.17 32.54
CA TYR A 43 -2.88 -5.51 31.26
C TYR A 43 -3.17 -7.01 31.14
N ARG A 44 -2.21 -7.88 31.49
CA ARG A 44 -2.42 -9.33 31.51
C ARG A 44 -3.46 -9.75 32.54
N ALA A 45 -3.47 -9.11 33.72
CA ALA A 45 -4.45 -9.40 34.77
C ALA A 45 -5.89 -9.09 34.32
N LEU A 46 -6.12 -7.90 33.75
CA LEU A 46 -7.43 -7.50 33.22
C LEU A 46 -7.86 -8.38 32.06
N MET A 47 -6.93 -8.71 31.15
CA MET A 47 -7.19 -9.62 30.03
C MET A 47 -7.58 -11.02 30.52
N ALA A 48 -6.89 -11.57 31.52
CA ALA A 48 -7.18 -12.89 32.08
C ALA A 48 -8.54 -12.93 32.78
N LYS A 49 -8.95 -11.84 33.45
CA LYS A 49 -10.29 -11.66 34.03
C LYS A 49 -11.38 -11.47 32.97
N GLY A 50 -11.00 -11.16 31.72
CA GLY A 50 -11.92 -10.85 30.63
C GLY A 50 -12.65 -9.51 30.82
N GLU A 51 -12.06 -8.58 31.56
CA GLU A 51 -12.70 -7.30 31.90
C GLU A 51 -12.84 -6.41 30.65
N LEU A 52 -14.01 -5.80 30.43
CA LEU A 52 -14.27 -4.89 29.31
C LEU A 52 -14.78 -3.54 29.84
N SER A 53 -13.87 -2.73 30.36
CA SER A 53 -14.15 -1.48 31.08
C SER A 53 -13.33 -0.30 30.53
N GLU A 54 -13.68 0.93 30.93
CA GLU A 54 -12.94 2.14 30.54
C GLU A 54 -11.48 2.13 30.98
N ARG A 55 -11.18 1.65 32.19
CA ARG A 55 -9.79 1.47 32.64
C ARG A 55 -9.04 0.39 31.85
N ALA A 56 -9.73 -0.65 31.38
CA ALA A 56 -9.13 -1.62 30.48
C ALA A 56 -8.83 -0.97 29.11
N LEU A 57 -9.69 -0.06 28.64
CA LEU A 57 -9.41 0.72 27.43
C LEU A 57 -8.17 1.60 27.63
N GLU A 58 -8.07 2.30 28.76
CA GLU A 58 -6.92 3.13 29.12
C GLU A 58 -5.60 2.33 29.10
N ILE A 59 -5.57 1.17 29.78
CA ILE A 59 -4.33 0.37 29.83
C ILE A 59 -3.94 -0.20 28.46
N THR A 60 -4.91 -0.55 27.60
CA THR A 60 -4.56 -0.97 26.23
C THR A 60 -3.89 0.16 25.46
N GLY A 61 -4.30 1.42 25.69
CA GLY A 61 -3.65 2.59 25.10
C GLY A 61 -2.19 2.71 25.52
N LYS A 62 -1.91 2.56 26.82
CA LYS A 62 -0.53 2.55 27.34
C LYS A 62 0.32 1.42 26.78
N VAL A 63 -0.23 0.21 26.65
CA VAL A 63 0.51 -0.91 26.01
C VAL A 63 0.85 -0.59 24.56
N ILE A 64 -0.08 0.02 23.81
CA ILE A 64 0.12 0.38 22.40
C ILE A 64 1.13 1.53 22.25
N GLU A 65 1.10 2.52 23.14
CA GLU A 65 2.09 3.61 23.20
C GLU A 65 3.51 3.06 23.40
N MET A 66 3.65 2.05 24.26
CA MET A 66 4.93 1.37 24.51
C MET A 66 5.36 0.39 23.42
N ASN A 67 4.39 -0.26 22.78
CA ASN A 67 4.61 -1.26 21.74
C ASN A 67 3.41 -1.34 20.80
N SER A 68 3.39 -0.47 19.79
CA SER A 68 2.28 -0.39 18.85
C SER A 68 2.13 -1.65 18.00
N ALA A 69 3.13 -2.54 17.96
CA ALA A 69 3.07 -3.81 17.24
C ALA A 69 2.37 -4.95 18.02
N ASP A 70 1.98 -4.74 19.29
CA ASP A 70 1.26 -5.75 20.08
C ASP A 70 -0.17 -5.94 19.56
N TYR A 71 -0.34 -6.92 18.66
CA TYR A 71 -1.63 -7.26 18.07
C TYR A 71 -2.65 -7.76 19.10
N SER A 72 -2.21 -8.29 20.25
CA SER A 72 -3.12 -8.72 21.33
C SER A 72 -3.73 -7.52 22.01
N ALA A 73 -2.95 -6.44 22.19
CA ALA A 73 -3.44 -5.19 22.77
C ALA A 73 -4.50 -4.55 21.88
N TRP A 74 -4.24 -4.49 20.56
CA TRP A 74 -5.21 -4.02 19.58
C TRP A 74 -6.47 -4.88 19.51
N TYR A 75 -6.33 -6.21 19.58
CA TYR A 75 -7.49 -7.10 19.61
C TYR A 75 -8.34 -6.88 20.87
N TYR A 76 -7.70 -6.78 22.03
CA TYR A 76 -8.39 -6.53 23.29
C TYR A 76 -9.08 -5.17 23.31
N ARG A 77 -8.38 -4.12 22.84
CA ARG A 77 -8.92 -2.78 22.64
C ARG A 77 -10.20 -2.80 21.79
N ARG A 78 -10.19 -3.47 20.63
CA ARG A 78 -11.39 -3.61 19.77
C ARG A 78 -12.53 -4.36 20.45
N ARG A 79 -12.26 -5.36 21.29
CA ARG A 79 -13.31 -6.03 22.07
C ARG A 79 -13.96 -5.09 23.07
N ILE A 80 -13.18 -4.22 23.71
CA ILE A 80 -13.68 -3.22 24.65
C ILE A 80 -14.52 -2.17 23.91
N LEU A 81 -13.99 -1.60 22.81
CA LEU A 81 -14.72 -0.63 21.98
C LEU A 81 -16.04 -1.19 21.46
N LYS A 82 -16.07 -2.45 21.02
CA LYS A 82 -17.32 -3.13 20.60
C LYS A 82 -18.32 -3.26 21.75
N LYS A 83 -17.87 -3.50 22.98
CA LYS A 83 -18.75 -3.57 24.15
C LYS A 83 -19.34 -2.19 24.50
N MET A 84 -18.60 -1.12 24.19
CA MET A 84 -18.95 0.28 24.40
C MET A 84 -19.58 0.94 23.16
N GLU A 85 -20.02 0.13 22.20
CA GLU A 85 -20.63 0.62 20.96
C GLU A 85 -21.88 1.47 21.28
N GLY A 86 -21.94 2.67 20.70
CA GLY A 86 -23.02 3.64 20.94
C GLY A 86 -22.81 4.59 22.12
N THR A 87 -21.82 4.37 22.99
CA THR A 87 -21.50 5.29 24.10
C THR A 87 -20.13 5.94 23.98
N PHE A 88 -19.18 5.29 23.28
CA PHE A 88 -17.85 5.82 23.06
C PHE A 88 -17.79 6.75 21.83
N ASP A 89 -17.03 7.84 21.96
CA ASP A 89 -16.79 8.80 20.87
C ASP A 89 -15.67 8.29 19.96
N VAL A 90 -16.03 7.83 18.76
CA VAL A 90 -15.08 7.31 17.78
C VAL A 90 -14.01 8.35 17.37
N ASN A 91 -14.29 9.65 17.48
CA ASN A 91 -13.28 10.66 17.17
C ASN A 91 -12.11 10.62 18.15
N LYS A 92 -12.37 10.37 19.44
CA LYS A 92 -11.30 10.17 20.43
C LYS A 92 -10.39 8.99 20.11
N GLU A 93 -10.91 7.98 19.43
CA GLU A 93 -10.09 6.84 18.98
C GLU A 93 -9.24 7.20 17.77
N TYR A 94 -9.74 8.04 16.88
CA TYR A 94 -8.94 8.58 15.80
C TYR A 94 -7.85 9.52 16.32
N GLU A 95 -8.17 10.38 17.28
CA GLU A 95 -7.19 11.23 17.98
C GLU A 95 -6.11 10.37 18.65
N PHE A 96 -6.51 9.31 19.36
CA PHE A 96 -5.55 8.35 19.93
C PHE A 96 -4.62 7.75 18.87
N ILE A 97 -5.10 7.40 17.68
CA ILE A 97 -4.25 6.91 16.60
C ILE A 97 -3.33 8.01 16.08
N GLU A 98 -3.82 9.23 15.92
CA GLU A 98 -3.04 10.38 15.46
C GLU A 98 -1.91 10.73 16.44
N ASP A 99 -2.17 10.62 17.75
CA ASP A 99 -1.19 10.84 18.83
C ASP A 99 -0.06 9.79 18.84
N LEU A 100 -0.26 8.62 18.22
CA LEU A 100 0.83 7.63 18.03
C LEU A 100 1.89 8.09 17.01
N GLY A 101 1.63 9.18 16.28
CA GLY A 101 2.58 9.83 15.38
C GLY A 101 3.15 8.92 14.29
N ASP A 102 4.44 9.06 14.00
CA ASP A 102 5.14 8.32 12.94
C ASP A 102 5.08 6.80 13.10
N SER A 103 4.83 6.29 14.31
CA SER A 103 4.67 4.85 14.55
C SER A 103 3.47 4.26 13.79
N VAL A 104 2.54 5.08 13.33
CA VAL A 104 1.36 4.72 12.52
C VAL A 104 1.73 4.28 11.09
N CYS A 105 2.69 4.96 10.46
CA CYS A 105 2.84 4.91 9.00
C CYS A 105 3.28 3.54 8.45
N LYS A 106 3.93 2.72 9.29
CA LYS A 106 4.46 1.38 8.93
C LYS A 106 3.98 0.26 9.85
N ASN A 107 2.96 0.53 10.67
CA ASN A 107 2.43 -0.44 11.62
C ASN A 107 1.14 -1.09 11.10
N TYR A 108 1.20 -2.41 10.84
CA TYR A 108 0.06 -3.18 10.33
C TYR A 108 -1.19 -3.10 11.22
N GLN A 109 -1.00 -3.10 12.54
CA GLN A 109 -2.09 -3.13 13.49
C GLN A 109 -2.88 -1.82 13.48
N VAL A 110 -2.20 -0.68 13.30
CA VAL A 110 -2.86 0.62 13.19
C VAL A 110 -3.76 0.68 11.96
N TRP A 111 -3.27 0.28 10.78
CA TRP A 111 -4.09 0.24 9.56
C TRP A 111 -5.30 -0.69 9.72
N GLY A 112 -5.10 -1.88 10.29
CA GLY A 112 -6.21 -2.80 10.59
C GLY A 112 -7.20 -2.23 11.61
N HIS A 113 -6.73 -1.43 12.56
CA HIS A 113 -7.60 -0.76 13.53
C HIS A 113 -8.40 0.37 12.90
N ARG A 114 -7.81 1.19 12.01
CA ARG A 114 -8.56 2.19 11.23
C ARG A 114 -9.66 1.54 10.41
N GLN A 115 -9.39 0.40 9.74
CA GLN A 115 -10.42 -0.35 9.02
C GLN A 115 -11.57 -0.80 9.93
N TYR A 116 -11.27 -1.18 11.17
CA TYR A 116 -12.28 -1.52 12.17
C TYR A 116 -13.16 -0.29 12.53
N LEU A 117 -12.57 0.88 12.76
CA LEU A 117 -13.34 2.11 13.07
C LEU A 117 -14.23 2.56 11.92
N VAL A 118 -13.73 2.44 10.69
CA VAL A 118 -14.51 2.69 9.48
C VAL A 118 -15.67 1.71 9.36
N GLY A 119 -15.46 0.45 9.76
CA GLY A 119 -16.52 -0.56 9.84
C GLY A 119 -17.63 -0.22 10.84
N LEU A 120 -17.30 0.48 11.93
CA LEU A 120 -18.28 0.96 12.92
C LEU A 120 -19.05 2.20 12.44
N THR A 121 -18.34 3.16 11.83
CA THR A 121 -18.93 4.46 11.49
C THR A 121 -19.54 4.52 10.09
N GLY A 122 -19.09 3.68 9.16
CA GLY A 122 -19.38 3.79 7.73
C GLY A 122 -18.79 5.05 7.07
N ASN A 123 -18.08 5.90 7.80
CA ASN A 123 -17.55 7.16 7.29
C ASN A 123 -16.17 6.95 6.64
N TYR A 124 -16.19 6.56 5.37
CA TYR A 124 -14.96 6.33 4.61
C TYR A 124 -14.29 7.60 4.09
N LEU A 125 -14.99 8.74 4.06
CA LEU A 125 -14.45 10.00 3.54
C LEU A 125 -13.23 10.47 4.35
N LYS A 126 -13.29 10.30 5.68
CA LYS A 126 -12.16 10.59 6.58
C LYS A 126 -10.91 9.79 6.21
N GLU A 127 -11.05 8.59 5.68
CA GLU A 127 -9.92 7.77 5.25
C GLU A 127 -9.35 8.17 3.90
N LEU A 128 -10.18 8.67 2.98
CA LEU A 128 -9.71 9.23 1.72
C LEU A 128 -8.88 10.50 1.96
N ASP A 129 -9.34 11.37 2.87
CA ASP A 129 -8.59 12.57 3.28
C ASP A 129 -7.31 12.21 4.02
N PHE A 130 -7.38 11.24 4.94
CA PHE A 130 -6.21 10.75 5.66
C PHE A 130 -5.16 10.16 4.72
N THR A 131 -5.59 9.32 3.76
CA THR A 131 -4.65 8.74 2.79
C THR A 131 -4.06 9.76 1.81
N ASP A 132 -4.79 10.83 1.45
CA ASP A 132 -4.22 11.95 0.68
C ASP A 132 -3.09 12.62 1.45
N LYS A 133 -3.34 13.03 2.71
CA LYS A 133 -2.31 13.65 3.57
C LYS A 133 -1.08 12.76 3.75
N MET A 134 -1.28 11.48 4.07
CA MET A 134 -0.19 10.52 4.23
C MET A 134 0.66 10.33 2.96
N LEU A 135 0.01 10.37 1.79
CA LEU A 135 0.70 10.25 0.50
C LEU A 135 1.32 11.58 0.03
N GLU A 136 0.94 12.71 0.62
CA GLU A 136 1.64 13.97 0.43
C GLU A 136 3.05 13.92 1.06
N ASP A 137 3.18 13.26 2.21
CA ASP A 137 4.44 13.07 2.94
C ASP A 137 5.29 11.92 2.38
N ASP A 138 4.70 10.72 2.23
CA ASP A 138 5.35 9.56 1.62
C ASP A 138 4.48 8.99 0.49
N ASN A 139 4.71 9.51 -0.71
CA ASN A 139 3.93 9.17 -1.91
C ASN A 139 4.06 7.70 -2.36
N LYS A 140 4.92 6.90 -1.72
CA LYS A 140 5.17 5.49 -2.01
C LYS A 140 4.81 4.58 -0.83
N ASN A 141 4.20 5.09 0.23
CA ASN A 141 3.78 4.28 1.36
C ASN A 141 2.82 3.16 0.93
N TYR A 142 3.32 1.92 0.98
CA TYR A 142 2.57 0.74 0.53
C TYR A 142 1.30 0.50 1.37
N HIS A 143 1.38 0.69 2.69
CA HIS A 143 0.22 0.51 3.56
C HIS A 143 -0.88 1.52 3.26
N CYS A 144 -0.51 2.76 2.98
CA CYS A 144 -1.45 3.82 2.64
C CYS A 144 -2.16 3.55 1.31
N TRP A 145 -1.43 3.18 0.25
CA TRP A 145 -2.02 2.78 -1.02
C TRP A 145 -2.93 1.55 -0.87
N SER A 146 -2.47 0.53 -0.14
CA SER A 146 -3.26 -0.68 0.14
C SER A 146 -4.55 -0.36 0.91
N HIS A 147 -4.48 0.53 1.91
CA HIS A 147 -5.63 0.99 2.66
C HIS A 147 -6.61 1.78 1.78
N ARG A 148 -6.12 2.69 0.93
CA ARG A 148 -6.96 3.42 -0.03
C ARG A 148 -7.69 2.49 -1.00
N VAL A 149 -7.00 1.46 -1.51
CA VAL A 149 -7.62 0.40 -2.33
C VAL A 149 -8.69 -0.37 -1.53
N TRP A 150 -8.41 -0.72 -0.28
CA TRP A 150 -9.39 -1.37 0.59
C TRP A 150 -10.64 -0.49 0.78
N VAL A 151 -10.48 0.80 1.06
CA VAL A 151 -11.59 1.75 1.19
C VAL A 151 -12.43 1.76 -0.10
N CYS A 152 -11.78 1.94 -1.24
CA CYS A 152 -12.45 1.99 -2.53
C CYS A 152 -13.21 0.70 -2.85
N ASN A 153 -12.63 -0.47 -2.56
CA ASN A 153 -13.31 -1.76 -2.72
C ASN A 153 -14.49 -1.93 -1.76
N LYS A 154 -14.30 -1.57 -0.48
CA LYS A 154 -15.30 -1.80 0.57
C LYS A 154 -16.56 -0.96 0.36
N PHE A 155 -16.39 0.28 -0.09
CA PHE A 155 -17.46 1.27 -0.26
C PHE A 155 -17.84 1.54 -1.72
N ASN A 156 -17.20 0.83 -2.66
CA ASN A 156 -17.37 1.04 -4.10
C ASN A 156 -17.17 2.51 -4.53
N CYS A 157 -16.22 3.21 -3.91
CA CYS A 157 -15.98 4.64 -4.11
C CYS A 157 -14.79 4.91 -5.07
N TRP A 158 -14.81 4.27 -6.24
CA TRP A 158 -13.78 4.44 -7.28
C TRP A 158 -13.91 5.72 -8.10
N VAL A 159 -15.06 6.41 -8.01
CA VAL A 159 -15.31 7.67 -8.72
C VAL A 159 -14.36 8.74 -8.18
N GLY A 160 -13.63 9.41 -9.07
CA GLY A 160 -12.64 10.44 -8.73
C GLY A 160 -11.20 9.92 -8.61
N GLU A 161 -10.98 8.61 -8.47
CA GLU A 161 -9.63 8.05 -8.28
C GLU A 161 -8.72 8.18 -9.52
N LEU A 162 -9.29 8.31 -10.73
CA LEU A 162 -8.51 8.64 -11.93
C LEU A 162 -7.96 10.08 -11.88
N ALA A 163 -8.71 11.03 -11.33
CA ALA A 163 -8.24 12.40 -11.15
C ALA A 163 -7.20 12.45 -10.02
N TYR A 164 -7.42 11.68 -8.95
CA TYR A 164 -6.44 11.55 -7.87
C TYR A 164 -5.11 10.97 -8.35
N THR A 165 -5.13 9.87 -9.11
CA THR A 165 -3.90 9.31 -9.68
C THR A 165 -3.21 10.25 -10.66
N GLN A 166 -3.97 11.07 -11.39
CA GLN A 166 -3.40 12.13 -12.21
C GLN A 166 -2.63 13.16 -11.38
N LYS A 167 -3.20 13.69 -10.26
CA LYS A 167 -2.49 14.56 -9.29
C LYS A 167 -1.18 13.92 -8.84
N MET A 168 -1.21 12.63 -8.49
CA MET A 168 -0.05 11.91 -7.98
C MET A 168 1.04 11.66 -9.02
N ILE A 169 0.65 11.34 -10.27
CA ILE A 169 1.58 11.15 -11.40
C ILE A 169 2.21 12.48 -11.81
N GLU A 170 1.47 13.58 -11.76
CA GLU A 170 2.02 14.92 -12.05
C GLU A 170 3.05 15.36 -11.00
N LYS A 171 2.88 14.95 -9.75
CA LYS A 171 3.86 15.19 -8.67
C LYS A 171 5.11 14.32 -8.81
N ASP A 172 4.95 13.03 -9.12
CA ASP A 172 6.06 12.10 -9.40
C ASP A 172 5.67 11.12 -10.50
N ILE A 173 6.15 11.39 -11.71
CA ILE A 173 5.89 10.58 -12.89
C ILE A 173 6.41 9.14 -12.75
N ARG A 174 7.40 8.89 -11.88
CA ARG A 174 7.96 7.56 -11.60
C ARG A 174 7.28 6.88 -10.41
N ASN A 175 6.17 7.42 -9.91
CA ASN A 175 5.41 6.80 -8.84
C ASN A 175 4.65 5.56 -9.34
N ASN A 176 5.30 4.39 -9.25
CA ASN A 176 4.70 3.12 -9.66
C ASN A 176 3.40 2.79 -8.93
N SER A 177 3.25 3.21 -7.67
CA SER A 177 2.03 2.98 -6.90
C SER A 177 0.85 3.76 -7.48
N ALA A 178 1.07 5.00 -7.93
CA ALA A 178 0.05 5.80 -8.60
C ALA A 178 -0.38 5.18 -9.95
N TRP A 179 0.58 4.73 -10.77
CA TRP A 179 0.29 4.01 -12.03
C TRP A 179 -0.48 2.70 -11.79
N SER A 180 -0.08 1.94 -10.77
CA SER A 180 -0.76 0.70 -10.39
C SER A 180 -2.19 0.96 -9.91
N HIS A 181 -2.39 1.98 -9.06
CA HIS A 181 -3.72 2.39 -8.59
C HIS A 181 -4.59 2.89 -9.75
N ARG A 182 -4.01 3.60 -10.72
CA ARG A 182 -4.71 4.05 -11.93
C ARG A 182 -5.21 2.88 -12.76
N PHE A 183 -4.38 1.86 -12.97
CA PHE A 183 -4.79 0.63 -13.67
C PHE A 183 -5.92 -0.08 -12.94
N TYR A 184 -5.77 -0.22 -11.62
CA TYR A 184 -6.78 -0.87 -10.80
C TYR A 184 -8.11 -0.10 -10.78
N THR A 185 -8.06 1.24 -10.79
CA THR A 185 -9.25 2.09 -10.91
C THR A 185 -9.99 1.85 -12.22
N LEU A 186 -9.29 1.81 -13.36
CA LEU A 186 -9.92 1.48 -14.66
C LEU A 186 -10.56 0.09 -14.64
N LYS A 187 -9.88 -0.88 -14.04
CA LYS A 187 -10.41 -2.25 -13.88
C LYS A 187 -11.68 -2.26 -13.03
N SER A 188 -11.66 -1.60 -11.87
CA SER A 188 -12.78 -1.55 -10.94
C SER A 188 -14.00 -0.81 -11.51
N LEU A 189 -13.77 0.19 -12.37
CA LEU A 189 -14.83 0.91 -13.10
C LEU A 189 -15.27 0.23 -14.40
N ASN A 190 -14.70 -0.94 -14.75
CA ASN A 190 -14.94 -1.64 -16.01
C ASN A 190 -14.62 -0.81 -17.28
N LEU A 191 -13.61 0.06 -17.22
CA LEU A 191 -13.22 0.97 -18.30
C LEU A 191 -12.08 0.45 -19.18
N LEU A 192 -11.58 -0.77 -18.94
CA LEU A 192 -10.48 -1.37 -19.72
C LEU A 192 -10.82 -1.66 -21.20
N ASN A 193 -12.08 -1.50 -21.60
CA ASN A 193 -12.55 -1.69 -22.98
C ASN A 193 -13.20 -0.43 -23.57
N ASP A 194 -13.35 0.64 -22.77
CA ASP A 194 -13.92 1.90 -23.22
C ASP A 194 -12.90 2.65 -24.09
N LEU A 195 -13.19 2.78 -25.38
CA LEU A 195 -12.28 3.39 -26.34
C LEU A 195 -11.98 4.87 -26.01
N ASN A 196 -12.97 5.62 -25.54
CA ASN A 196 -12.79 7.05 -25.24
C ASN A 196 -11.90 7.21 -24.01
N GLN A 197 -12.11 6.40 -22.98
CA GLN A 197 -11.24 6.39 -21.81
C GLN A 197 -9.82 5.97 -22.19
N LEU A 198 -9.67 4.89 -22.96
CA LEU A 198 -8.36 4.37 -23.38
C LEU A 198 -7.58 5.35 -24.26
N LYS A 199 -8.25 6.11 -25.13
CA LYS A 199 -7.61 7.24 -25.86
C LYS A 199 -7.09 8.31 -24.91
N GLY A 200 -7.85 8.61 -23.85
CA GLY A 200 -7.39 9.48 -22.77
C GLY A 200 -6.15 8.93 -22.06
N GLU A 201 -6.14 7.64 -21.72
CA GLU A 201 -4.98 6.98 -21.11
C GLU A 201 -3.76 6.98 -22.02
N PHE A 202 -3.96 6.79 -23.31
CA PHE A 202 -2.89 6.83 -24.30
C PHE A 202 -2.19 8.19 -24.34
N ASN A 203 -2.97 9.28 -24.31
CA ASN A 203 -2.42 10.63 -24.23
C ASN A 203 -1.60 10.84 -22.94
N VAL A 204 -2.05 10.29 -21.81
CA VAL A 204 -1.30 10.35 -20.53
C VAL A 204 0.02 9.58 -20.64
N ILE A 205 0.00 8.40 -21.28
CA ILE A 205 1.19 7.58 -21.55
C ILE A 205 2.18 8.32 -22.45
N GLU A 206 1.73 8.82 -23.61
CA GLU A 206 2.61 9.54 -24.54
C GLU A 206 3.22 10.77 -23.87
N LYS A 207 2.41 11.62 -23.22
CA LYS A 207 2.89 12.79 -22.46
C LYS A 207 3.94 12.39 -21.43
N SER A 208 3.72 11.29 -20.71
CA SER A 208 4.64 10.82 -19.68
C SER A 208 5.96 10.32 -20.27
N LEU A 209 5.90 9.55 -21.35
CA LEU A 209 7.10 9.06 -22.04
C LEU A 209 7.86 10.16 -22.78
N HIS A 210 7.20 11.24 -23.19
CA HIS A 210 7.89 12.44 -23.68
C HIS A 210 8.74 13.11 -22.59
N GLN A 211 8.27 13.13 -21.35
CA GLN A 211 9.02 13.69 -20.22
C GLN A 211 10.11 12.74 -19.71
N SER A 212 9.85 11.43 -19.73
CA SER A 212 10.79 10.42 -19.26
C SER A 212 10.64 9.13 -20.07
N SER A 213 11.36 9.04 -21.19
CA SER A 213 11.28 7.91 -22.12
C SER A 213 11.65 6.57 -21.52
N ASN A 214 12.53 6.55 -20.52
CA ASN A 214 12.98 5.34 -19.82
C ASN A 214 12.24 5.13 -18.49
N ASN A 215 10.98 5.54 -18.39
CA ASN A 215 10.16 5.30 -17.20
C ASN A 215 9.47 3.93 -17.26
N GLU A 216 10.03 2.96 -16.55
CA GLU A 216 9.50 1.59 -16.47
C GLU A 216 8.01 1.53 -16.09
N SER A 217 7.58 2.31 -15.10
CA SER A 217 6.18 2.29 -14.63
C SER A 217 5.18 2.60 -15.74
N VAL A 218 5.53 3.51 -16.66
CA VAL A 218 4.65 3.90 -17.78
C VAL A 218 4.59 2.79 -18.82
N TRP A 219 5.72 2.16 -19.12
CA TRP A 219 5.79 1.03 -20.06
C TRP A 219 5.06 -0.21 -19.52
N THR A 220 5.21 -0.49 -18.22
CA THR A 220 4.46 -1.56 -17.55
C THR A 220 2.96 -1.25 -17.54
N TYR A 221 2.58 0.00 -17.33
CA TYR A 221 1.17 0.43 -17.40
C TYR A 221 0.58 0.25 -18.81
N LEU A 222 1.26 0.70 -19.86
CA LEU A 222 0.88 0.49 -21.27
C LEU A 222 0.70 -1.00 -21.58
N THR A 223 1.68 -1.82 -21.21
CA THR A 223 1.65 -3.27 -21.44
C THR A 223 0.48 -3.92 -20.70
N GLY A 224 0.24 -3.53 -19.45
CA GLY A 224 -0.90 -4.01 -18.66
C GLY A 224 -2.25 -3.65 -19.28
N LEU A 225 -2.42 -2.41 -19.79
CA LEU A 225 -3.62 -2.01 -20.52
C LEU A 225 -3.80 -2.84 -21.79
N TYR A 226 -2.75 -3.02 -22.58
CA TYR A 226 -2.78 -3.82 -23.81
C TYR A 226 -3.22 -5.27 -23.53
N GLU A 227 -2.61 -5.92 -22.54
CA GLU A 227 -2.90 -7.32 -22.20
C GLU A 227 -4.32 -7.54 -21.69
N ASN A 228 -4.88 -6.56 -20.95
CA ASN A 228 -6.18 -6.70 -20.30
C ASN A 228 -7.34 -6.08 -21.08
N SER A 229 -7.06 -5.29 -22.12
CA SER A 229 -8.08 -4.77 -23.03
C SER A 229 -8.46 -5.81 -24.09
N GLN A 230 -9.71 -5.78 -24.53
CA GLN A 230 -10.22 -6.47 -25.71
C GLN A 230 -10.53 -5.49 -26.85
N ASN A 231 -10.27 -4.19 -26.65
CA ASN A 231 -10.53 -3.17 -27.65
C ASN A 231 -9.47 -3.25 -28.77
N ILE A 232 -9.89 -3.63 -29.97
CA ILE A 232 -9.01 -3.88 -31.12
C ILE A 232 -8.36 -2.58 -31.62
N GLU A 233 -9.08 -1.45 -31.60
CA GLU A 233 -8.54 -0.16 -32.05
C GLU A 233 -7.41 0.30 -31.14
N PHE A 234 -7.63 0.25 -29.82
CA PHE A 234 -6.60 0.57 -28.83
C PHE A 234 -5.38 -0.36 -28.96
N LYS A 235 -5.60 -1.67 -29.16
CA LYS A 235 -4.49 -2.61 -29.35
C LYS A 235 -3.62 -2.26 -30.56
N ARG A 236 -4.24 -1.94 -31.70
CA ARG A 236 -3.52 -1.52 -32.92
C ARG A 236 -2.74 -0.21 -32.70
N GLU A 237 -3.30 0.71 -31.93
CA GLU A 237 -2.64 1.97 -31.57
C GLU A 237 -1.40 1.71 -30.69
N CYS A 238 -1.52 0.85 -29.68
CA CYS A 238 -0.38 0.40 -28.87
C CYS A 238 0.71 -0.29 -29.70
N GLU A 239 0.34 -1.22 -30.59
CA GLU A 239 1.25 -1.92 -31.50
C GLU A 239 2.04 -0.91 -32.35
N SER A 240 1.34 -0.01 -33.05
CA SER A 240 1.95 1.02 -33.91
C SER A 240 2.87 1.97 -33.13
N PHE A 241 2.48 2.33 -31.92
CA PHE A 241 3.29 3.18 -31.04
C PHE A 241 4.58 2.48 -30.61
N VAL A 242 4.49 1.23 -30.19
CA VAL A 242 5.66 0.48 -29.73
C VAL A 242 6.64 0.21 -30.88
N GLU A 243 6.15 -0.11 -32.08
CA GLU A 243 6.96 -0.20 -33.30
C GLU A 243 7.72 1.09 -33.61
N ARG A 244 7.05 2.24 -33.51
CA ARG A 244 7.67 3.55 -33.68
C ARG A 244 8.72 3.82 -32.60
N MET A 245 8.41 3.52 -31.35
CA MET A 245 9.27 3.82 -30.20
C MET A 245 10.56 3.01 -30.17
N ILE A 246 10.57 1.75 -30.60
CA ILE A 246 11.83 0.98 -30.71
C ILE A 246 12.81 1.61 -31.71
N THR A 247 12.30 2.33 -32.72
CA THR A 247 13.09 3.03 -33.74
C THR A 247 13.54 4.42 -33.25
N GLU A 248 12.61 5.19 -32.69
CA GLU A 248 12.89 6.56 -32.20
C GLU A 248 13.71 6.60 -30.90
N ARG A 249 13.63 5.53 -30.09
CA ARG A 249 14.28 5.41 -28.78
C ARG A 249 15.14 4.14 -28.72
N GLN A 250 16.17 4.12 -29.55
CA GLN A 250 17.06 2.97 -29.76
C GLN A 250 17.73 2.44 -28.48
N PHE A 251 17.93 3.27 -27.46
CA PHE A 251 18.53 2.84 -26.19
C PHE A 251 17.51 2.56 -25.08
N CYS A 252 16.21 2.66 -25.36
CA CYS A 252 15.17 2.38 -24.37
C CYS A 252 14.95 0.88 -24.25
N VAL A 253 15.45 0.30 -23.15
CA VAL A 253 15.22 -1.10 -22.75
C VAL A 253 13.72 -1.41 -22.73
N TYR A 254 12.94 -0.56 -22.07
CA TYR A 254 11.52 -0.82 -21.83
C TYR A 254 10.65 -0.77 -23.10
N ALA A 255 10.99 0.08 -24.08
CA ALA A 255 10.30 0.07 -25.37
C ALA A 255 10.49 -1.27 -26.10
N LYS A 256 11.71 -1.83 -26.05
CA LYS A 256 12.02 -3.14 -26.62
C LYS A 256 11.33 -4.27 -25.85
N MET A 257 11.31 -4.20 -24.51
CA MET A 257 10.58 -5.16 -23.69
C MET A 257 9.08 -5.14 -24.01
N ALA A 258 8.47 -3.95 -24.15
CA ALA A 258 7.08 -3.81 -24.55
C ALA A 258 6.83 -4.43 -25.94
N TYR A 259 7.73 -4.21 -26.91
CA TYR A 259 7.62 -4.84 -28.23
C TYR A 259 7.64 -6.36 -28.13
N VAL A 260 8.62 -6.92 -27.42
CA VAL A 260 8.76 -8.37 -27.24
C VAL A 260 7.52 -8.97 -26.58
N ASN A 261 6.94 -8.28 -25.58
CA ASN A 261 5.74 -8.73 -24.89
C ASN A 261 4.47 -8.68 -25.77
N ILE A 262 4.34 -7.66 -26.61
CA ILE A 262 3.17 -7.47 -27.48
C ILE A 262 3.21 -8.43 -28.67
N PHE A 263 4.35 -8.51 -29.35
CA PHE A 263 4.46 -9.19 -30.64
C PHE A 263 4.93 -10.64 -30.55
N LYS A 264 5.47 -11.09 -29.41
CA LYS A 264 5.92 -12.45 -29.02
C LYS A 264 6.58 -13.32 -30.10
N SER A 265 5.84 -13.67 -31.15
CA SER A 265 6.23 -14.49 -32.31
C SER A 265 6.84 -13.71 -33.49
N SER A 266 6.96 -12.37 -33.40
CA SER A 266 7.60 -11.59 -34.48
C SER A 266 9.09 -11.97 -34.63
N PRO A 267 9.63 -12.19 -35.84
CA PRO A 267 11.05 -12.45 -36.06
C PRO A 267 11.95 -11.36 -35.47
N LYS A 268 11.46 -10.11 -35.42
CA LYS A 268 12.15 -8.96 -34.83
C LYS A 268 12.39 -9.14 -33.32
N CYS A 269 11.56 -9.92 -32.63
CA CYS A 269 11.74 -10.19 -31.19
C CYS A 269 13.10 -10.84 -30.91
N VAL A 270 13.57 -11.76 -31.75
CA VAL A 270 14.88 -12.41 -31.56
C VAL A 270 16.01 -11.39 -31.61
N GLU A 271 15.99 -10.49 -32.59
CA GLU A 271 16.98 -9.42 -32.72
C GLU A 271 16.99 -8.49 -31.49
N LEU A 272 15.80 -8.05 -31.06
CA LEU A 272 15.68 -7.16 -29.90
C LEU A 272 16.10 -7.83 -28.59
N VAL A 273 15.78 -9.12 -28.40
CA VAL A 273 16.20 -9.86 -27.21
C VAL A 273 17.73 -10.05 -27.19
N LEU A 274 18.36 -10.33 -28.33
CA LEU A 274 19.83 -10.36 -28.42
C LEU A 274 20.43 -9.00 -28.08
N GLU A 275 19.86 -7.90 -28.57
CA GLU A 275 20.32 -6.55 -28.24
C GLU A 275 20.17 -6.21 -26.75
N LEU A 276 19.03 -6.59 -26.15
CA LEU A 276 18.79 -6.47 -24.71
C LEU A 276 19.84 -7.26 -23.91
N ARG A 277 20.05 -8.53 -24.25
CA ARG A 277 21.01 -9.41 -23.60
C ARG A 277 22.45 -8.91 -23.68
N ASP A 278 22.87 -8.49 -24.86
CA ASP A 278 24.30 -8.27 -25.17
C ASP A 278 24.75 -6.82 -24.94
N ARG A 279 23.81 -5.86 -24.89
CA ARG A 279 24.15 -4.43 -24.89
C ARG A 279 23.38 -3.56 -23.92
N LEU A 280 22.06 -3.77 -23.77
CA LEU A 280 21.20 -2.79 -23.11
C LEU A 280 20.78 -3.17 -21.68
N ASP A 281 20.66 -4.46 -21.37
CA ASP A 281 20.15 -4.97 -20.09
C ASP A 281 21.00 -6.14 -19.58
N LEU A 282 22.30 -5.86 -19.42
CA LEU A 282 23.31 -6.85 -19.02
C LEU A 282 23.01 -7.49 -17.64
N ALA A 283 22.31 -6.77 -16.76
CA ALA A 283 21.94 -7.26 -15.43
C ALA A 283 21.00 -8.47 -15.50
N HIS A 284 20.22 -8.59 -16.57
CA HIS A 284 19.25 -9.67 -16.78
C HIS A 284 19.67 -10.62 -17.91
N GLN A 285 20.98 -10.72 -18.22
CA GLN A 285 21.48 -11.57 -19.29
C GLN A 285 20.96 -13.02 -19.21
N SER A 286 20.98 -13.63 -18.01
CA SER A 286 20.47 -15.00 -17.81
C SER A 286 18.97 -15.14 -18.07
N TYR A 287 18.18 -14.09 -17.80
CA TYR A 287 16.76 -14.08 -18.13
C TYR A 287 16.58 -14.03 -19.65
N TRP A 288 17.35 -13.20 -20.35
CA TRP A 288 17.27 -13.11 -21.80
C TRP A 288 17.75 -14.39 -22.51
N ASP A 289 18.77 -15.06 -21.99
CA ASP A 289 19.17 -16.39 -22.47
C ASP A 289 18.03 -17.40 -22.35
N TRP A 290 17.40 -17.46 -21.17
CA TRP A 290 16.22 -18.30 -20.97
C TRP A 290 15.09 -17.92 -21.94
N TYR A 291 14.81 -16.64 -22.13
CA TYR A 291 13.73 -16.16 -23.00
C TYR A 291 13.98 -16.52 -24.47
N LEU A 292 15.21 -16.43 -24.96
CA LEU A 292 15.59 -16.88 -26.31
C LEU A 292 15.22 -18.33 -26.53
N THR A 293 15.48 -19.22 -25.56
CA THR A 293 15.07 -20.63 -25.69
C THR A 293 13.56 -20.83 -25.81
N LYS A 294 12.74 -19.86 -25.39
CA LYS A 294 11.29 -19.94 -25.53
C LYS A 294 10.81 -19.49 -26.90
N ILE A 295 11.43 -18.47 -27.48
CA ILE A 295 10.97 -17.90 -28.75
C ILE A 295 11.61 -18.54 -29.99
N THR A 296 12.72 -19.29 -29.84
CA THR A 296 13.36 -20.00 -30.97
C THR A 296 12.98 -21.48 -31.09
N ASN A 297 12.31 -22.05 -30.09
CA ASN A 297 11.89 -23.46 -30.07
C ASN A 297 10.44 -23.67 -30.53
N HIS A 298 9.84 -22.64 -31.13
CA HIS A 298 8.52 -22.65 -31.78
C HIS A 298 8.68 -22.30 -33.26
#